data_AF-A0A969BDN8-F1
#
_entry.id   AF-A0A969BDN8-F1
#
_cell.length_a   1.000
_cell.length_b   1.000
_cell.length_c   1.000
_cell.angle_alpha   90.00
_cell.angle_beta   90.00
_cell.angle_gamma   90.00
#
_symmetry.space_group_name_H-M   'P 1'
#
loop_
_entity.id
_entity.type
_entity.pdbx_description
1 polymer ?
#
loop_
_entity_poly.entity_id
_entity_poly.type
_entity_poly.pdbx_seq_one_letter_code
_entity_poly.pdbx_strand_id
1 'polypeptide(L)'
;MLKQLAIQISSTLEQISYLEKSQIIQQLAVNLSGLINYQDICNVAVENIRKFLKVERTLIYKLESSPTGSFIAESQVVGLTSALGKKIDFPVLSNHLFTNQLDGVIAIDDIYHAGFENYVIKQLETLDIKSILLVPIFQDDKLFGYLIACQCSQSYIWEQSSIQLFEETAVIVGEVLQRVNGIFTSEQLSESQFQQQLLLRRDIKKQDAEINRTLEAVKEMRYSIKAVAKGARKAASITSKAFHTANAGVTAIDLTVDNIHHLRETIGDTAKKVKLLGESSQKISHVISSINQIAMQTNLLAINAGIEATRAGEQGQGFAVIAEEIAVLASRSGDATAEIEEVVANIQRETSEVVKAMELGIAQVVEETRLIQDTKQNLNEILDVSNQIDGLVESISAATVIQVKTSKQVTNLIKELS
;
A
#
# COMPACT_ATOMS: atom_id res chain seq x y z
N MET A 1 -85.77 51.69 37.13
CA MET A 1 -85.99 51.44 35.68
C MET A 1 -84.94 52.13 34.81
N LEU A 2 -84.78 53.46 34.84
CA LEU A 2 -83.77 54.18 34.04
C LEU A 2 -82.30 53.76 34.30
N LYS A 3 -81.90 53.53 35.56
CA LYS A 3 -80.56 53.00 35.89
C LYS A 3 -80.28 51.62 35.30
N GLN A 4 -81.29 50.76 35.24
CA GLN A 4 -81.16 49.38 34.77
C GLN A 4 -81.06 49.33 33.25
N LEU A 5 -81.79 50.21 32.55
CA LEU A 5 -81.69 50.40 31.10
C LEU A 5 -80.32 50.97 30.69
N ALA A 6 -79.77 51.91 31.46
CA ALA A 6 -78.44 52.47 31.19
C ALA A 6 -77.31 51.41 31.35
N ILE A 7 -77.40 50.57 32.38
CA ILE A 7 -76.46 49.44 32.58
C ILE A 7 -76.58 48.45 31.42
N GLN A 8 -77.79 48.13 30.98
CA GLN A 8 -78.02 47.18 29.90
C GLN A 8 -77.50 47.71 28.55
N ILE A 9 -77.73 48.99 28.24
CA ILE A 9 -77.18 49.64 27.04
C ILE A 9 -75.65 49.65 27.06
N SER A 10 -75.02 50.01 28.20
CA SER A 10 -73.56 49.97 28.35
C SER A 10 -73.01 48.57 28.10
N SER A 11 -73.63 47.54 28.70
CA SER A 11 -73.20 46.15 28.52
C SER A 11 -73.33 45.65 27.08
N THR A 12 -74.39 46.06 26.37
CA THR A 12 -74.57 45.68 24.95
C THR A 12 -73.59 46.40 24.03
N LEU A 13 -73.24 47.65 24.32
CA LEU A 13 -72.24 48.40 23.56
C LEU A 13 -70.83 47.81 23.77
N GLU A 14 -70.51 47.40 25.00
CA GLU A 14 -69.26 46.68 25.31
C GLU A 14 -69.18 45.34 24.57
N GLN A 15 -70.27 44.57 24.51
CA GLN A 15 -70.32 43.31 23.76
C GLN A 15 -70.15 43.51 22.24
N ILE A 16 -70.79 44.53 21.66
CA ILE A 16 -70.64 44.84 20.23
C ILE A 16 -69.19 45.23 19.94
N SER A 17 -68.59 46.08 20.76
CA SER A 17 -67.17 46.47 20.61
C SER A 17 -66.23 45.26 20.71
N TYR A 18 -66.50 44.33 21.64
CA TYR A 18 -65.73 43.09 21.76
C TYR A 18 -65.84 42.22 20.50
N LEU A 19 -67.05 42.03 19.97
CA LEU A 19 -67.28 41.22 18.76
C LEU A 19 -66.60 41.83 17.52
N GLU A 20 -66.66 43.15 17.36
CA GLU A 20 -66.00 43.85 16.26
C GLU A 20 -64.47 43.67 16.31
N LYS A 21 -63.86 43.81 17.49
CA LYS A 21 -62.42 43.54 17.68
C LYS A 21 -62.07 42.10 17.35
N SER A 22 -62.84 41.14 17.87
CA SER A 22 -62.62 39.72 17.61
C SER A 22 -62.68 39.39 16.12
N GLN A 23 -63.61 40.01 15.37
CA GLN A 23 -63.72 39.82 13.93
C GLN A 23 -62.53 40.41 13.17
N ILE A 24 -62.02 41.56 13.60
CA ILE A 24 -60.83 42.21 13.02
C ILE A 24 -59.60 41.30 13.17
N ILE A 25 -59.37 40.78 14.37
CA ILE A 25 -58.24 39.90 14.69
C ILE A 25 -58.32 38.61 13.87
N GLN A 26 -59.51 38.02 13.75
CA GLN A 26 -59.73 36.85 12.90
C GLN A 26 -59.43 37.15 11.43
N GLN A 27 -59.89 38.29 10.90
CA GLN A 27 -59.63 38.65 9.51
C GLN A 27 -58.13 38.87 9.25
N LEU A 28 -57.42 39.50 10.19
CA LEU A 28 -55.98 39.68 10.11
C LEU A 28 -55.26 38.33 10.12
N ALA A 29 -55.61 37.45 11.06
CA ALA A 29 -55.03 36.11 11.13
C ALA A 29 -55.22 35.33 9.82
N VAL A 30 -56.42 35.39 9.23
CA VAL A 30 -56.71 34.75 7.93
C VAL A 30 -55.85 35.35 6.82
N ASN A 31 -55.78 36.68 6.71
CA ASN A 31 -55.01 37.37 5.67
C ASN A 31 -53.51 37.05 5.75
N LEU A 32 -52.97 36.89 6.96
CA LEU A 32 -51.57 36.56 7.17
C LEU A 32 -51.29 35.05 7.06
N SER A 33 -52.26 34.19 7.37
CA SER A 33 -52.06 32.74 7.47
C SER A 33 -51.58 32.05 6.19
N GLY A 34 -51.85 32.62 5.01
CA GLY A 34 -51.42 32.08 3.71
C GLY A 34 -50.09 32.62 3.19
N LEU A 35 -49.47 33.58 3.89
CA LEU A 35 -48.24 34.23 3.42
C LEU A 35 -47.00 33.46 3.90
N ILE A 36 -46.05 33.30 2.99
CA ILE A 36 -44.75 32.67 3.23
C ILE A 36 -43.58 33.64 3.02
N ASN A 37 -43.85 34.82 2.47
CA ASN A 37 -42.85 35.86 2.29
C ASN A 37 -42.88 36.82 3.47
N TYR A 38 -41.71 37.01 4.07
CA TYR A 38 -41.50 37.86 5.23
C TYR A 38 -41.94 39.32 5.04
N GLN A 39 -41.65 39.90 3.88
CA GLN A 39 -41.99 41.29 3.56
C GLN A 39 -43.50 41.45 3.34
N ASP A 40 -44.14 40.47 2.70
CA ASP A 40 -45.59 40.48 2.46
C ASP A 40 -46.37 40.41 3.76
N ILE A 41 -45.92 39.59 4.73
CA ILE A 41 -46.52 39.53 6.08
C ILE A 41 -46.48 40.90 6.73
N CYS A 42 -45.32 41.57 6.73
CA CYS A 42 -45.16 42.87 7.36
C CYS A 42 -46.01 43.95 6.68
N ASN A 43 -46.06 43.97 5.35
CA ASN A 43 -46.83 44.94 4.56
C ASN A 43 -48.35 44.77 4.75
N VAL A 44 -48.84 43.52 4.67
CA VAL A 44 -50.25 43.20 4.86
C VAL A 44 -50.68 43.51 6.30
N ALA A 45 -49.81 43.26 7.28
CA ALA A 45 -50.07 43.61 8.67
C ALA A 45 -50.32 45.11 8.83
N VAL A 46 -49.34 45.96 8.49
CA VAL A 46 -49.48 47.42 8.63
C VAL A 46 -50.69 47.96 7.85
N GLU A 47 -50.95 47.45 6.64
CA GLU A 47 -52.09 47.92 5.86
C GLU A 47 -53.45 47.61 6.50
N ASN A 48 -53.65 46.37 6.95
CA ASN A 48 -54.90 45.97 7.60
C ASN A 48 -55.10 46.76 8.90
N ILE A 49 -54.05 46.86 9.71
CA ILE A 49 -54.12 47.52 11.02
C ILE A 49 -54.44 49.00 10.88
N ARG A 50 -53.83 49.71 9.92
CA ARG A 50 -54.16 51.11 9.65
C ARG A 50 -55.62 51.29 9.30
N LYS A 51 -56.15 50.45 8.40
CA LYS A 51 -57.55 50.50 7.97
C LYS A 51 -58.50 50.23 9.14
N PHE A 52 -58.15 49.31 10.04
CA PHE A 52 -58.99 48.93 11.17
C PHE A 52 -59.00 49.98 12.28
N LEU A 53 -57.83 50.46 12.71
CA LEU A 53 -57.73 51.49 13.74
C LEU A 53 -58.07 52.90 13.24
N LYS A 54 -58.19 53.06 11.91
CA LYS A 54 -58.43 54.36 11.25
C LYS A 54 -57.39 55.42 11.64
N VAL A 55 -56.17 54.97 11.94
CA VAL A 55 -55.01 55.84 12.20
C VAL A 55 -54.39 56.29 10.89
N GLU A 56 -53.64 57.39 10.91
CA GLU A 56 -53.06 57.97 9.70
C GLU A 56 -51.86 57.17 9.19
N ARG A 57 -51.13 56.50 10.08
CA ARG A 57 -49.98 55.67 9.72
C ARG A 57 -49.79 54.49 10.67
N THR A 58 -49.33 53.38 10.12
CA THR A 58 -48.80 52.24 10.89
C THR A 58 -47.49 51.77 10.31
N LEU A 59 -46.57 51.34 11.17
CA LEU A 59 -45.22 50.92 10.81
C LEU A 59 -44.87 49.61 11.53
N ILE A 60 -43.94 48.86 10.96
CA ILE A 60 -43.17 47.86 11.70
C ILE A 60 -41.72 48.30 11.72
N TYR A 61 -41.19 48.45 12.92
CA TYR A 61 -39.80 48.76 13.18
C TYR A 61 -39.08 47.49 13.61
N LYS A 62 -38.12 47.01 12.81
CA LYS A 62 -37.33 45.82 13.12
C LYS A 62 -36.06 46.22 13.84
N LEU A 63 -35.77 45.55 14.95
CA LEU A 63 -34.49 45.71 15.63
C LEU A 63 -33.40 44.95 14.86
N GLU A 64 -32.31 45.64 14.54
CA GLU A 64 -31.12 45.04 13.93
C GLU A 64 -30.07 44.71 15.01
N SER A 65 -29.83 45.67 15.91
CA SER A 65 -28.99 45.51 17.11
C SER A 65 -29.38 46.58 18.12
N SER A 66 -29.78 46.23 19.36
CA SER A 66 -30.27 47.21 20.34
C SER A 66 -29.27 48.37 20.56
N PRO A 67 -29.67 49.66 20.45
CA PRO A 67 -31.03 50.21 20.26
C PRO A 67 -31.40 50.52 18.78
N THR A 68 -30.55 50.14 17.83
CA THR A 68 -30.69 50.44 16.40
C THR A 68 -31.60 49.46 15.65
N GLY A 69 -32.44 50.02 14.79
CA GLY A 69 -33.34 49.31 13.90
C GLY A 69 -33.78 50.19 12.74
N SER A 70 -34.66 49.64 11.92
CA SER A 70 -35.19 50.30 10.73
C SER A 70 -36.67 50.01 10.53
N PHE A 71 -37.39 50.94 9.90
CA PHE A 71 -38.78 50.68 9.49
C PHE A 71 -38.80 49.77 8.27
N ILE A 72 -39.34 48.56 8.44
CA ILE A 72 -39.36 47.52 7.41
C ILE A 72 -40.70 47.43 6.68
N ALA A 73 -41.77 47.99 7.24
CA ALA A 73 -43.06 48.09 6.59
C ALA A 73 -43.78 49.38 7.01
N GLU A 74 -44.56 49.95 6.09
CA GLU A 74 -45.30 51.19 6.29
C GLU A 74 -46.64 51.16 5.56
N SER A 75 -47.70 51.59 6.23
CA SER A 75 -48.96 51.99 5.60
C SER A 75 -49.30 53.39 6.07
N GLN A 76 -49.67 54.29 5.16
CA GLN A 76 -49.96 55.69 5.47
C GLN A 76 -51.07 56.27 4.60
N VAL A 77 -51.74 57.32 5.10
CA VAL A 77 -52.60 58.18 4.28
C VAL A 77 -51.75 59.01 3.32
N VAL A 78 -52.38 59.53 2.26
CA VAL A 78 -51.69 60.30 1.22
C VAL A 78 -51.18 61.63 1.80
N GLY A 79 -49.94 62.00 1.47
CA GLY A 79 -49.35 63.30 1.80
C GLY A 79 -48.37 63.32 2.97
N LEU A 80 -48.14 62.19 3.65
CA LEU A 80 -47.18 62.09 4.75
C LEU A 80 -45.78 61.64 4.27
N THR A 81 -44.74 62.05 5.00
CA THR A 81 -43.34 61.73 4.68
C THR A 81 -43.00 60.28 5.01
N SER A 82 -42.68 59.45 4.01
CA SER A 82 -42.40 58.01 4.23
C SER A 82 -41.31 57.77 5.28
N ALA A 83 -41.59 56.84 6.19
CA ALA A 83 -40.66 56.35 7.20
C ALA A 83 -39.88 55.11 6.75
N LEU A 84 -40.32 54.41 5.70
CA LEU A 84 -39.73 53.16 5.24
C LEU A 84 -38.21 53.27 5.00
N GLY A 85 -37.45 52.33 5.55
CA GLY A 85 -35.99 52.26 5.43
C GLY A 85 -35.20 53.29 6.25
N LYS A 86 -35.86 54.27 6.89
CA LYS A 86 -35.18 55.20 7.78
C LYS A 86 -34.75 54.49 9.06
N LYS A 87 -33.57 54.85 9.55
CA LYS A 87 -33.07 54.44 10.86
C LYS A 87 -33.29 55.58 11.82
N ILE A 88 -34.20 55.37 12.77
CA ILE A 88 -34.43 56.29 13.87
C ILE A 88 -33.99 55.57 15.12
N ASP A 89 -33.10 56.22 15.87
CA ASP A 89 -32.82 55.83 17.24
C ASP A 89 -34.00 56.32 18.07
N PHE A 90 -34.68 55.42 18.77
CA PHE A 90 -35.73 55.78 19.70
C PHE A 90 -35.15 55.62 21.11
N PRO A 91 -34.61 56.68 21.76
CA PRO A 91 -34.15 56.63 23.14
C PRO A 91 -35.25 56.20 24.14
N VAL A 92 -36.51 56.36 23.73
CA VAL A 92 -37.72 55.84 24.39
C VAL A 92 -37.70 54.31 24.56
N LEU A 93 -36.94 53.58 23.74
CA LEU A 93 -36.80 52.12 23.81
C LEU A 93 -35.67 51.68 24.76
N SER A 94 -34.75 52.58 25.15
CA SER A 94 -33.54 52.25 25.93
C SER A 94 -33.57 52.75 27.38
N ASN A 95 -34.36 53.77 27.69
CA ASN A 95 -34.50 54.30 29.06
C ASN A 95 -35.90 54.02 29.62
N HIS A 96 -35.98 53.16 30.64
CA HIS A 96 -37.15 52.94 31.50
C HIS A 96 -37.60 54.21 32.24
N LEU A 97 -38.11 55.22 31.53
CA LEU A 97 -38.45 56.55 32.05
C LEU A 97 -39.96 56.75 32.30
N PHE A 98 -40.80 55.72 32.17
CA PHE A 98 -42.27 55.89 32.27
C PHE A 98 -42.94 54.95 33.28
N THR A 99 -43.84 55.53 34.07
CA THR A 99 -44.52 54.94 35.23
C THR A 99 -45.76 54.08 34.90
N ASN A 100 -46.05 53.82 33.62
CA ASN A 100 -47.13 52.91 33.16
C ASN A 100 -46.61 51.91 32.11
N GLN A 101 -45.47 51.26 32.39
CA GLN A 101 -44.95 50.17 31.59
C GLN A 101 -45.58 48.85 32.07
N LEU A 102 -46.63 48.40 31.39
CA LEU A 102 -47.01 46.98 31.38
C LEU A 102 -46.46 46.41 30.08
N ASP A 103 -45.57 45.43 30.21
CA ASP A 103 -45.06 44.56 29.13
C ASP A 103 -44.52 45.25 27.85
N GLY A 104 -43.94 46.45 27.98
CA GLY A 104 -43.19 47.10 26.90
C GLY A 104 -44.03 47.87 25.87
N VAL A 105 -45.32 48.04 26.13
CA VAL A 105 -46.20 48.92 25.34
C VAL A 105 -46.01 50.38 25.72
N ILE A 106 -45.94 51.27 24.72
CA ILE A 106 -45.70 52.70 24.92
C ILE A 106 -46.76 53.48 24.14
N ALA A 107 -47.69 54.12 24.85
CA ALA A 107 -48.71 54.98 24.28
C ALA A 107 -48.42 56.45 24.63
N ILE A 108 -48.26 57.29 23.60
CA ILE A 108 -47.98 58.72 23.72
C ILE A 108 -49.06 59.47 22.95
N ASP A 109 -49.90 60.20 23.70
CA ASP A 109 -51.02 60.95 23.15
C ASP A 109 -50.59 62.28 22.49
N ASP A 110 -49.48 62.85 22.96
CA ASP A 110 -48.89 64.08 22.42
C ASP A 110 -47.38 64.10 22.68
N ILE A 111 -46.57 64.04 21.61
CA ILE A 111 -45.11 64.02 21.69
C ILE A 111 -44.51 65.30 22.30
N TYR A 112 -45.21 66.44 22.22
CA TYR A 112 -44.72 67.72 22.75
C TYR A 112 -44.86 67.81 24.27
N HIS A 113 -45.73 66.98 24.85
CA HIS A 113 -45.99 66.91 26.29
C HIS A 113 -45.49 65.59 26.92
N ALA A 114 -44.83 64.73 26.13
CA ALA A 114 -44.34 63.41 26.56
C ALA A 114 -43.02 63.45 27.37
N GLY A 115 -42.40 64.63 27.52
CA GLY A 115 -41.13 64.78 28.23
C GLY A 115 -39.91 64.30 27.44
N PHE A 116 -40.00 64.24 26.12
CA PHE A 116 -38.90 63.86 25.25
C PHE A 116 -37.83 64.96 25.12
N GLU A 117 -36.58 64.54 24.93
CA GLU A 117 -35.52 65.46 24.52
C GLU A 117 -35.86 66.10 23.17
N ASN A 118 -35.50 67.38 22.98
CA ASN A 118 -35.79 68.13 21.76
C ASN A 118 -35.28 67.44 20.48
N TYR A 119 -34.21 66.65 20.57
CA TYR A 119 -33.71 65.87 19.44
C TYR A 119 -34.69 64.78 19.00
N VAL A 120 -35.31 64.07 19.95
CA VAL A 120 -36.30 63.02 19.69
C VAL A 120 -37.58 63.60 19.10
N ILE A 121 -38.05 64.75 19.64
CA ILE A 121 -39.20 65.46 19.10
C ILE A 121 -38.96 65.83 17.63
N LYS A 122 -37.79 66.41 17.31
CA LYS A 122 -37.42 66.77 15.92
C LYS A 122 -37.38 65.56 14.98
N GLN A 123 -36.91 64.40 15.46
CA GLN A 123 -36.93 63.18 14.65
C GLN A 123 -38.36 62.72 14.35
N LEU A 124 -39.25 62.75 15.35
CA LEU A 124 -40.67 62.41 15.17
C LEU A 124 -41.39 63.41 14.27
N GLU A 125 -41.07 64.71 14.37
CA GLU A 125 -41.57 65.77 13.47
C GLU A 125 -41.15 65.52 12.01
N THR A 126 -39.93 65.03 11.76
CA THR A 126 -39.50 64.70 10.37
C THR A 126 -40.30 63.54 9.75
N LEU A 127 -41.04 62.80 10.57
CA LEU A 127 -41.99 61.78 10.16
C LEU A 127 -43.43 62.26 10.29
N ASP A 128 -43.68 63.55 10.52
CA ASP A 128 -45.01 64.10 10.72
C ASP A 128 -45.77 63.46 11.93
N ILE A 129 -45.08 62.83 12.89
CA ILE A 129 -45.73 62.13 14.02
C ILE A 129 -46.09 63.14 15.11
N LYS A 130 -47.32 63.09 15.62
CA LYS A 130 -47.78 63.88 16.80
C LYS A 130 -48.20 63.02 17.98
N SER A 131 -48.68 61.82 17.71
CA SER A 131 -49.05 60.81 18.71
C SER A 131 -48.58 59.45 18.21
N ILE A 132 -48.10 58.59 19.11
CA ILE A 132 -47.50 57.31 18.75
C ILE A 132 -47.83 56.22 19.78
N LEU A 133 -48.21 55.05 19.28
CA LEU A 133 -48.39 53.82 20.04
C LEU A 133 -47.35 52.81 19.53
N LEU A 134 -46.52 52.27 20.43
CA LEU A 134 -45.55 51.23 20.15
C LEU A 134 -45.94 49.98 20.94
N VAL A 135 -46.03 48.85 20.25
CA VAL A 135 -46.30 47.54 20.85
C VAL A 135 -45.20 46.58 20.41
N PRO A 136 -44.59 45.82 21.32
CA PRO A 136 -43.53 44.88 20.98
C PRO A 136 -44.08 43.69 20.18
N ILE A 137 -43.35 43.33 19.13
CA ILE A 137 -43.54 42.06 18.41
C ILE A 137 -42.48 41.10 18.93
N PHE A 138 -42.90 39.91 19.35
CA PHE A 138 -41.99 38.85 19.80
C PHE A 138 -41.94 37.70 18.79
N GLN A 139 -40.75 37.12 18.63
CA GLN A 139 -40.52 35.90 17.88
C GLN A 139 -39.68 34.97 18.77
N ASP A 140 -40.19 33.79 19.15
CA ASP A 140 -39.53 32.86 20.10
C ASP A 140 -39.08 33.55 21.40
N ASP A 141 -39.98 34.30 22.05
CA ASP A 141 -39.72 35.09 23.28
C ASP A 141 -38.62 36.16 23.14
N LYS A 142 -38.10 36.41 21.93
CA LYS A 142 -37.16 37.48 21.64
C LYS A 142 -37.88 38.66 21.00
N LEU A 143 -37.57 39.85 21.48
CA LEU A 143 -38.09 41.09 20.91
C LEU A 143 -37.61 41.21 19.46
N PHE A 144 -38.53 41.03 18.53
CA PHE A 144 -38.29 41.14 17.09
C PHE A 144 -38.22 42.61 16.66
N GLY A 145 -39.09 43.43 17.24
CA GLY A 145 -39.27 44.81 16.85
C GLY A 145 -40.52 45.39 17.48
N TYR A 146 -40.99 46.51 16.93
CA TYR A 146 -42.21 47.18 17.38
C TYR A 146 -43.18 47.34 16.23
N LEU A 147 -44.42 46.99 16.49
CA LEU A 147 -45.56 47.46 15.72
C LEU A 147 -45.88 48.88 16.21
N ILE A 148 -46.11 49.80 15.28
CA ILE A 148 -46.25 51.22 15.60
C ILE A 148 -47.48 51.80 14.91
N ALA A 149 -48.33 52.51 15.65
CA ALA A 149 -49.43 53.30 15.10
C ALA A 149 -49.19 54.77 15.40
N CYS A 150 -49.44 55.65 14.43
CA CYS A 150 -49.22 57.08 14.54
C CYS A 150 -50.44 57.88 14.11
N GLN A 151 -50.69 58.96 14.85
CA GLN A 151 -51.50 60.09 14.40
C GLN A 151 -50.58 61.26 14.08
N CYS A 152 -50.77 61.87 12.92
CA CYS A 152 -49.89 62.86 12.34
C CYS A 152 -50.50 64.27 12.29
N SER A 153 -51.81 64.38 12.12
CA SER A 153 -52.53 65.65 12.00
C SER A 153 -52.79 66.34 13.35
N GLN A 154 -53.09 65.56 14.40
CA GLN A 154 -53.47 66.06 15.73
C GLN A 154 -53.02 65.11 16.86
N SER A 155 -53.10 65.59 18.10
CA SER A 155 -52.98 64.74 19.29
C SER A 155 -54.12 63.72 19.33
N TYR A 156 -53.83 62.50 19.78
CA TYR A 156 -54.75 61.36 19.77
C TYR A 156 -54.64 60.60 21.08
N ILE A 157 -55.75 60.46 21.79
CA ILE A 157 -55.79 59.70 23.05
C ILE A 157 -55.92 58.21 22.72
N TRP A 158 -54.93 57.40 23.09
CA TRP A 158 -54.96 55.96 22.87
C TRP A 158 -55.88 55.28 23.88
N GLU A 159 -57.07 54.87 23.43
CA GLU A 159 -57.98 54.10 24.26
C GLU A 159 -57.42 52.71 24.58
N GLN A 160 -57.68 52.20 25.79
CA GLN A 160 -57.29 50.85 26.23
C GLN A 160 -57.78 49.77 25.27
N SER A 161 -58.95 49.98 24.68
CA SER A 161 -59.57 49.14 23.66
C SER A 161 -58.71 48.96 22.40
N SER A 162 -58.05 50.02 21.95
CA SER A 162 -57.18 50.06 20.77
C SER A 162 -55.78 49.55 21.08
N ILE A 163 -55.28 49.81 22.29
CA ILE A 163 -53.99 49.28 22.76
C ILE A 163 -54.03 47.75 22.76
N GLN A 164 -55.05 47.16 23.40
CA GLN A 164 -55.22 45.70 23.47
C GLN A 164 -55.34 45.06 22.08
N LEU A 165 -56.08 45.68 21.16
CA LEU A 165 -56.20 45.19 19.78
C LEU A 165 -54.84 45.16 19.05
N PHE A 166 -54.00 46.16 19.32
CA PHE A 166 -52.68 46.28 18.71
C PHE A 166 -51.67 45.29 19.31
N GLU A 167 -51.77 45.02 20.61
CA GLU A 167 -51.06 43.93 21.31
C GLU A 167 -51.40 42.55 20.71
N GLU A 168 -52.68 42.20 20.64
CA GLU A 168 -53.11 40.92 20.07
C GLU A 168 -52.68 40.76 18.60
N THR A 169 -52.66 41.86 17.86
CA THR A 169 -52.16 41.89 16.48
C THR A 169 -50.64 41.65 16.41
N ALA A 170 -49.86 42.29 17.27
CA ALA A 170 -48.41 42.12 17.28
C ALA A 170 -48.01 40.67 17.58
N VAL A 171 -48.77 39.98 18.45
CA VAL A 171 -48.60 38.54 18.72
C VAL A 171 -48.80 37.72 17.44
N ILE A 172 -49.91 37.92 16.72
CA ILE A 172 -50.19 37.18 15.47
C ILE A 172 -49.10 37.40 14.42
N VAL A 173 -48.65 38.65 14.25
CA VAL A 173 -47.56 38.96 13.30
C VAL A 173 -46.29 38.22 13.70
N GLY A 174 -45.94 38.21 14.99
CA GLY A 174 -44.80 37.47 15.53
C GLY A 174 -44.85 35.97 15.24
N GLU A 175 -45.98 35.32 15.54
CA GLU A 175 -46.20 33.88 15.31
C GLU A 175 -46.10 33.49 13.83
N VAL A 176 -46.68 34.30 12.94
CA VAL A 176 -46.64 34.03 11.49
C VAL A 176 -45.22 34.19 10.95
N LEU A 177 -44.47 35.22 11.39
CA LEU A 177 -43.07 35.41 11.02
C LEU A 177 -42.19 34.25 11.52
N GLN A 178 -42.43 33.73 12.73
CA GLN A 178 -41.75 32.56 13.30
C GLN A 178 -41.95 31.32 12.44
N ARG A 179 -43.21 31.03 12.06
CA ARG A 179 -43.59 29.87 11.26
C ARG A 179 -42.84 29.83 9.93
N VAL A 180 -42.75 30.96 9.24
CA VAL A 180 -42.05 31.08 7.96
C VAL A 180 -40.57 30.74 8.11
N ASN A 181 -39.91 31.28 9.14
CA ASN A 181 -38.50 30.99 9.41
C ASN A 181 -38.21 29.50 9.69
N GLY A 182 -39.14 28.83 10.39
CA GLY A 182 -39.05 27.40 10.67
C GLY A 182 -39.10 26.52 9.41
N ILE A 183 -39.95 26.87 8.43
CA ILE A 183 -40.10 26.12 7.16
C ILE A 183 -38.79 26.16 6.36
N PHE A 184 -38.22 27.35 6.14
CA PHE A 184 -36.96 27.50 5.39
C PHE A 184 -35.79 26.73 6.02
N THR A 185 -35.70 26.73 7.36
CA THR A 185 -34.65 26.00 8.08
C THR A 185 -34.81 24.49 7.93
N SER A 186 -36.06 23.99 8.01
CA SER A 186 -36.35 22.56 7.86
C SER A 186 -36.03 22.03 6.46
N GLU A 187 -36.33 22.80 5.40
CA GLU A 187 -36.02 22.41 4.03
C GLU A 187 -34.51 22.29 3.79
N GLN A 188 -33.74 23.28 4.25
CA GLN A 188 -32.27 23.26 4.14
C GLN A 188 -31.64 22.07 4.87
N LEU A 189 -32.14 21.75 6.07
CA LEU A 189 -31.69 20.59 6.83
C LEU A 189 -31.99 19.27 6.12
N SER A 190 -33.18 19.13 5.53
CA SER A 190 -33.59 17.94 4.77
C SER A 190 -32.70 17.72 3.55
N GLU A 191 -32.41 18.78 2.79
CA GLU A 191 -31.54 18.70 1.62
C GLU A 191 -30.10 18.28 2.01
N SER A 192 -29.56 18.88 3.08
CA SER A 192 -28.25 18.52 3.61
C SER A 192 -28.17 17.05 4.04
N GLN A 193 -29.19 16.57 4.77
CA GLN A 193 -29.28 15.16 5.20
C GLN A 193 -29.35 14.20 4.00
N PHE A 194 -30.13 14.54 2.97
CA PHE A 194 -30.23 13.73 1.76
C PHE A 194 -28.88 13.63 1.03
N GLN A 195 -28.16 14.76 0.89
CA GLN A 195 -26.82 14.76 0.29
C GLN A 195 -25.84 13.90 1.09
N GLN A 196 -25.85 14.01 2.42
CA GLN A 196 -25.01 13.19 3.29
C GLN A 196 -25.33 11.69 3.16
N GLN A 197 -26.61 11.33 3.05
CA GLN A 197 -27.03 9.95 2.85
C GLN A 197 -26.58 9.39 1.48
N LEU A 198 -26.63 10.20 0.43
CA LEU A 198 -26.13 9.82 -0.90
C LEU A 198 -24.62 9.57 -0.91
N LEU A 199 -23.85 10.45 -0.23
CA LEU A 199 -22.40 10.27 -0.08
C LEU A 199 -22.08 8.98 0.66
N LEU A 200 -22.72 8.74 1.81
CA LEU A 200 -22.53 7.51 2.59
C LEU A 200 -22.86 6.24 1.78
N ARG A 201 -23.97 6.25 1.03
CA ARG A 201 -24.31 5.12 0.14
C ARG A 201 -23.27 4.88 -0.95
N ARG A 202 -22.68 5.95 -1.49
CA ARG A 202 -21.62 5.85 -2.49
C ARG A 202 -20.35 5.27 -1.87
N ASP A 203 -20.01 5.68 -0.66
CA ASP A 203 -18.81 5.21 0.04
C ASP A 203 -18.94 3.75 0.46
N ILE A 204 -20.10 3.31 0.95
CA ILE A 204 -20.39 1.88 1.23
C ILE A 204 -20.22 1.04 -0.05
N LYS A 205 -20.79 1.47 -1.18
CA LYS A 205 -20.63 0.75 -2.46
C LYS A 205 -19.17 0.64 -2.91
N LYS A 206 -18.38 1.70 -2.71
CA LYS A 206 -16.94 1.65 -3.00
C LYS A 206 -16.23 0.70 -2.05
N GLN A 207 -16.56 0.72 -0.77
CA GLN A 207 -15.98 -0.16 0.24
C GLN A 207 -16.26 -1.63 -0.05
N ASP A 208 -17.49 -1.99 -0.44
CA ASP A 208 -17.85 -3.35 -0.86
C ASP A 208 -17.02 -3.82 -2.07
N ALA A 209 -16.81 -2.93 -3.05
CA ALA A 209 -15.99 -3.24 -4.22
C ALA A 209 -14.52 -3.48 -3.84
N GLU A 210 -13.95 -2.67 -2.94
CA GLU A 210 -12.58 -2.85 -2.45
C GLU A 210 -12.41 -4.09 -1.56
N ILE A 211 -13.41 -4.42 -0.74
CA ILE A 211 -13.46 -5.67 0.04
C ILE A 211 -13.39 -6.88 -0.90
N ASN A 212 -14.22 -6.90 -1.94
CA ASN A 212 -14.24 -8.00 -2.92
C ASN A 212 -12.91 -8.10 -3.68
N ARG A 213 -12.31 -6.98 -4.09
CA ARG A 213 -10.98 -6.95 -4.72
C ARG A 213 -9.91 -7.53 -3.79
N THR A 214 -9.94 -7.14 -2.52
CA THR A 214 -8.99 -7.63 -1.52
C THR A 214 -9.16 -9.14 -1.28
N LEU A 215 -10.40 -9.64 -1.21
CA LEU A 215 -10.68 -11.07 -1.09
C LEU A 215 -10.12 -11.88 -2.27
N GLU A 216 -10.29 -11.39 -3.50
CA GLU A 216 -9.76 -12.08 -4.67
C GLU A 216 -8.22 -12.04 -4.69
N ALA A 217 -7.59 -10.90 -4.33
CA ALA A 217 -6.14 -10.80 -4.21
C ALA A 217 -5.57 -11.76 -3.14
N VAL A 218 -6.25 -11.91 -2.00
CA VAL A 218 -5.85 -12.88 -0.95
C VAL A 218 -6.01 -14.33 -1.42
N LYS A 219 -7.02 -14.59 -2.25
CA LYS A 219 -7.24 -15.91 -2.86
C LYS A 219 -6.15 -16.24 -3.88
N GLU A 220 -5.78 -15.30 -4.74
CA GLU A 220 -4.63 -15.44 -5.66
C GLU A 220 -3.32 -15.65 -4.90
N MET A 221 -3.09 -14.86 -3.83
CA MET A 221 -1.93 -15.03 -2.95
C MET A 221 -1.84 -16.46 -2.40
N ARG A 222 -2.96 -17.04 -1.98
CA ARG A 222 -3.00 -18.42 -1.49
C ARG A 222 -2.63 -19.45 -2.57
N TYR A 223 -2.99 -19.23 -3.83
CA TYR A 223 -2.56 -20.08 -4.93
C TYR A 223 -1.05 -19.94 -5.18
N SER A 224 -0.53 -18.72 -5.15
CA SER A 224 0.91 -18.45 -5.27
C SER A 224 1.71 -19.14 -4.15
N ILE A 225 1.28 -19.02 -2.89
CA ILE A 225 1.93 -19.68 -1.74
C ILE A 225 1.96 -21.21 -1.92
N LYS A 226 0.86 -21.82 -2.41
CA LYS A 226 0.84 -23.26 -2.72
C LYS A 226 1.81 -23.64 -3.82
N ALA A 227 1.95 -22.78 -4.85
CA ALA A 227 2.91 -23.00 -5.93
C ALA A 227 4.35 -22.91 -5.42
N VAL A 228 4.68 -21.93 -4.57
CA VAL A 228 5.99 -21.80 -3.90
C VAL A 228 6.29 -23.04 -3.06
N ALA A 229 5.34 -23.50 -2.24
CA ALA A 229 5.53 -24.71 -1.42
C ALA A 229 5.71 -26.00 -2.26
N LYS A 230 5.07 -26.08 -3.44
CA LYS A 230 5.32 -27.16 -4.41
C LYS A 230 6.72 -27.05 -5.03
N GLY A 231 7.13 -25.83 -5.39
CA GLY A 231 8.46 -25.54 -5.92
C GLY A 231 9.57 -25.92 -4.94
N ALA A 232 9.43 -25.51 -3.67
CA ALA A 232 10.37 -25.84 -2.60
C ALA A 232 10.54 -27.36 -2.41
N ARG A 233 9.43 -28.11 -2.35
CA ARG A 233 9.49 -29.58 -2.27
C ARG A 233 10.16 -30.24 -3.48
N LYS A 234 9.92 -29.70 -4.68
CA LYS A 234 10.61 -30.19 -5.88
C LYS A 234 12.11 -29.87 -5.84
N ALA A 235 12.48 -28.68 -5.35
CA ALA A 235 13.86 -28.30 -5.14
C ALA A 235 14.56 -29.27 -4.16
N ALA A 236 14.00 -29.51 -2.97
CA ALA A 236 14.56 -30.51 -2.03
C ALA A 236 14.77 -31.89 -2.66
N SER A 237 13.80 -32.38 -3.43
CA SER A 237 13.95 -33.68 -4.11
C SER A 237 15.09 -33.68 -5.14
N ILE A 238 15.27 -32.60 -5.89
CA ILE A 238 16.37 -32.46 -6.86
C ILE A 238 17.71 -32.33 -6.13
N THR A 239 17.77 -31.53 -5.07
CA THR A 239 18.96 -31.34 -4.23
C THR A 239 19.40 -32.63 -3.57
N SER A 240 18.47 -33.39 -2.97
CA SER A 240 18.76 -34.72 -2.41
C SER A 240 19.32 -35.68 -3.46
N LYS A 241 18.77 -35.66 -4.69
CA LYS A 241 19.33 -36.46 -5.80
C LYS A 241 20.73 -35.99 -6.19
N ALA A 242 20.98 -34.68 -6.23
CA ALA A 242 22.30 -34.12 -6.51
C ALA A 242 23.31 -34.52 -5.43
N PHE A 243 22.94 -34.43 -4.15
CA PHE A 243 23.74 -34.88 -3.02
C PHE A 243 24.14 -36.36 -3.14
N HIS A 244 23.17 -37.26 -3.37
CA HIS A 244 23.48 -38.68 -3.56
C HIS A 244 24.38 -38.94 -4.76
N THR A 245 24.18 -38.21 -5.86
CA THR A 245 25.00 -38.34 -7.08
C THR A 245 26.43 -37.88 -6.82
N ALA A 246 26.61 -36.72 -6.18
CA ALA A 246 27.93 -36.20 -5.82
C ALA A 246 28.65 -37.12 -4.82
N ASN A 247 27.93 -37.63 -3.81
CA ASN A 247 28.49 -38.55 -2.82
C ASN A 247 28.94 -39.87 -3.45
N ALA A 248 28.13 -40.44 -4.36
CA ALA A 248 28.54 -41.61 -5.14
C ALA A 248 29.77 -41.30 -6.02
N GLY A 249 29.84 -40.08 -6.58
CA GLY A 249 31.02 -39.60 -7.30
C GLY A 249 32.28 -39.52 -6.43
N VAL A 250 32.17 -39.05 -5.18
CA VAL A 250 33.29 -39.02 -4.23
C VAL A 250 33.79 -40.44 -3.94
N THR A 251 32.89 -41.39 -3.66
CA THR A 251 33.27 -42.79 -3.46
C THR A 251 33.95 -43.39 -4.70
N ALA A 252 33.45 -43.10 -5.89
CA ALA A 252 34.06 -43.58 -7.13
C ALA A 252 35.46 -42.98 -7.36
N ILE A 253 35.66 -41.71 -7.00
CA ILE A 253 36.97 -41.07 -7.05
C ILE A 253 37.93 -41.65 -6.04
N ASP A 254 37.51 -41.91 -4.81
CA ASP A 254 38.37 -42.55 -3.79
C ASP A 254 38.89 -43.91 -4.29
N LEU A 255 38.01 -44.73 -4.88
CA LEU A 255 38.40 -45.99 -5.51
C LEU A 255 39.38 -45.77 -6.69
N THR A 256 39.21 -44.69 -7.45
CA THR A 256 40.09 -44.36 -8.58
C THR A 256 41.49 -43.96 -8.10
N VAL A 257 41.58 -43.19 -7.00
CA VAL A 257 42.86 -42.82 -6.37
C VAL A 257 43.60 -44.07 -5.89
N ASP A 258 42.89 -45.01 -5.24
CA ASP A 258 43.47 -46.28 -4.81
C ASP A 258 43.99 -47.10 -6.00
N ASN A 259 43.20 -47.19 -7.08
CA ASN A 259 43.62 -47.88 -8.31
C ASN A 259 44.87 -47.24 -8.94
N ILE A 260 44.97 -45.90 -8.93
CA ILE A 260 46.13 -45.16 -9.41
C ILE A 260 47.37 -45.45 -8.57
N HIS A 261 47.22 -45.57 -7.25
CA HIS A 261 48.33 -45.97 -6.37
C HIS A 261 48.84 -47.38 -6.72
N HIS A 262 47.95 -48.34 -6.91
CA HIS A 262 48.31 -49.69 -7.35
C HIS A 262 48.94 -49.71 -8.75
N LEU A 263 48.44 -48.88 -9.66
CA LEU A 263 49.00 -48.75 -11.00
C LEU A 263 50.42 -48.17 -10.95
N ARG A 264 50.66 -47.15 -10.12
CA ARG A 264 52.00 -46.59 -9.88
C ARG A 264 52.98 -47.64 -9.36
N GLU A 265 52.55 -48.46 -8.41
CA GLU A 265 53.36 -49.56 -7.86
C GLU A 265 53.68 -50.60 -8.94
N THR A 266 52.68 -51.02 -9.72
CA THR A 266 52.84 -51.99 -10.81
C THR A 266 53.79 -51.51 -11.89
N ILE A 267 53.71 -50.23 -12.29
CA ILE A 267 54.64 -49.62 -13.24
C ILE A 267 56.06 -49.59 -12.65
N GLY A 268 56.21 -49.19 -11.39
CA GLY A 268 57.50 -49.16 -10.71
C GLY A 268 58.18 -50.53 -10.64
N ASP A 269 57.42 -51.56 -10.28
CA ASP A 269 57.91 -52.95 -10.24
C ASP A 269 58.26 -53.47 -11.63
N THR A 270 57.47 -53.13 -12.65
CA THR A 270 57.74 -53.49 -14.04
C THR A 270 59.01 -52.81 -14.54
N ALA A 271 59.19 -51.51 -14.28
CA ALA A 271 60.41 -50.77 -14.63
C ALA A 271 61.66 -51.42 -13.99
N LYS A 272 61.56 -51.83 -12.73
CA LYS A 272 62.64 -52.54 -12.02
C LYS A 272 62.98 -53.88 -12.67
N LYS A 273 61.98 -54.69 -13.03
CA LYS A 273 62.18 -55.99 -13.71
C LYS A 273 62.79 -55.83 -15.10
N VAL A 274 62.33 -54.85 -15.88
CA VAL A 274 62.87 -54.57 -17.22
C VAL A 274 64.32 -54.07 -17.13
N LYS A 275 64.63 -53.24 -16.12
CA LYS A 275 66.02 -52.82 -15.86
C LYS A 275 66.94 -54.00 -15.55
N LEU A 276 66.50 -54.94 -14.72
CA LEU A 276 67.25 -56.17 -14.44
C LEU A 276 67.44 -57.05 -15.69
N LEU A 277 66.45 -57.07 -16.60
CA LEU A 277 66.57 -57.75 -17.89
C LEU A 277 67.63 -57.08 -18.77
N GLY A 278 67.66 -55.75 -18.82
CA GLY A 278 68.71 -54.98 -19.50
C GLY A 278 70.12 -55.28 -18.96
N GLU A 279 70.28 -55.31 -17.63
CA GLU A 279 71.55 -55.69 -16.97
C GLU A 279 71.96 -57.14 -17.29
N SER A 280 70.99 -58.07 -17.35
CA SER A 280 71.27 -59.47 -17.73
C SER A 280 71.66 -59.59 -19.19
N SER A 281 71.02 -58.83 -20.08
CA SER A 281 71.37 -58.75 -21.50
C SER A 281 72.78 -58.19 -21.73
N GLN A 282 73.22 -57.21 -20.92
CA GLN A 282 74.61 -56.74 -20.93
C GLN A 282 75.61 -57.84 -20.52
N LYS A 283 75.29 -58.64 -19.50
CA LYS A 283 76.13 -59.79 -19.11
C LYS A 283 76.23 -60.83 -20.23
N ILE A 284 75.13 -61.11 -20.91
CA ILE A 284 75.12 -62.03 -22.08
C ILE A 284 76.00 -61.47 -23.19
N SER A 285 75.88 -60.17 -23.53
CA SER A 285 76.73 -59.53 -24.53
C SER A 285 78.23 -59.69 -24.23
N HIS A 286 78.65 -59.53 -22.97
CA HIS A 286 80.04 -59.77 -22.56
C HIS A 286 80.48 -61.23 -22.75
N VAL A 287 79.61 -62.20 -22.45
CA VAL A 287 79.90 -63.63 -22.65
C VAL A 287 80.02 -63.95 -24.14
N ILE A 288 79.10 -63.46 -24.97
CA ILE A 288 79.12 -63.68 -26.42
C ILE A 288 80.37 -63.07 -27.07
N SER A 289 80.76 -61.86 -26.67
CA SER A 289 82.01 -61.24 -27.11
C SER A 289 83.23 -62.10 -26.77
N SER A 290 83.25 -62.70 -25.56
CA SER A 290 84.31 -63.62 -25.15
C SER A 290 84.32 -64.92 -25.95
N ILE A 291 83.16 -65.50 -26.26
CA ILE A 291 83.06 -66.71 -27.09
C ILE A 291 83.53 -66.43 -28.52
N ASN A 292 83.15 -65.29 -29.09
CA ASN A 292 83.62 -64.88 -30.42
C ASN A 292 85.15 -64.73 -30.45
N GLN A 293 85.75 -64.14 -29.41
CA GLN A 293 87.22 -64.08 -29.25
C GLN A 293 87.86 -65.48 -29.18
N ILE A 294 87.25 -66.42 -28.44
CA ILE A 294 87.73 -67.81 -28.36
C ILE A 294 87.60 -68.51 -29.72
N ALA A 295 86.49 -68.30 -30.44
CA ALA A 295 86.27 -68.86 -31.77
C ALA A 295 87.33 -68.35 -32.77
N MET A 296 87.62 -67.04 -32.77
CA MET A 296 88.69 -66.45 -33.58
C MET A 296 90.07 -67.03 -33.22
N GLN A 297 90.39 -67.16 -31.93
CA GLN A 297 91.66 -67.76 -31.49
C GLN A 297 91.76 -69.23 -31.87
N THR A 298 90.68 -69.99 -31.72
CA THR A 298 90.62 -71.42 -32.08
C THR A 298 90.80 -71.60 -33.58
N ASN A 299 90.18 -70.75 -34.39
CA ASN A 299 90.35 -70.76 -35.85
C ASN A 299 91.82 -70.49 -36.23
N LEU A 300 92.46 -69.49 -35.62
CA LEU A 300 93.88 -69.20 -35.85
C LEU A 300 94.80 -70.37 -35.43
N LEU A 301 94.54 -70.98 -34.27
CA LEU A 301 95.29 -72.15 -33.79
C LEU A 301 95.13 -73.35 -34.71
N ALA A 302 93.91 -73.59 -35.20
CA ALA A 302 93.59 -74.67 -36.13
C ALA A 302 94.32 -74.48 -37.47
N ILE A 303 94.30 -73.28 -38.04
CA ILE A 303 95.07 -72.95 -39.25
C ILE A 303 96.57 -73.19 -39.03
N ASN A 304 97.14 -72.72 -37.92
CA ASN A 304 98.55 -72.94 -37.60
C ASN A 304 98.90 -74.43 -37.46
N ALA A 305 98.02 -75.22 -36.81
CA ALA A 305 98.19 -76.66 -36.69
C ALA A 305 98.08 -77.39 -38.04
N GLY A 306 97.18 -76.95 -38.92
CA GLY A 306 97.03 -77.49 -40.28
C GLY A 306 98.25 -77.24 -41.16
N ILE A 307 98.86 -76.04 -41.05
CA ILE A 307 100.12 -75.70 -41.73
C ILE A 307 101.25 -76.64 -41.24
N GLU A 308 101.38 -76.82 -39.93
CA GLU A 308 102.42 -77.67 -39.35
C GLU A 308 102.22 -79.15 -39.67
N ALA A 309 100.96 -79.62 -39.70
CA ALA A 309 100.60 -80.98 -40.12
C ALA A 309 100.92 -81.23 -41.59
N THR A 310 100.69 -80.25 -42.47
CA THR A 310 101.08 -80.32 -43.88
C THR A 310 102.61 -80.36 -44.03
N ARG A 311 103.34 -79.64 -43.16
CA ARG A 311 104.81 -79.62 -43.13
C ARG A 311 105.41 -80.97 -42.73
N ALA A 312 104.71 -81.77 -41.91
CA ALA A 312 105.14 -83.09 -41.48
C ALA A 312 105.00 -84.19 -42.56
N GLY A 313 104.48 -83.88 -43.76
CA GLY A 313 104.39 -84.81 -44.89
C GLY A 313 103.37 -85.93 -44.69
N GLU A 314 103.66 -87.15 -45.15
CA GLU A 314 102.71 -88.28 -45.11
C GLU A 314 102.22 -88.65 -43.69
N GLN A 315 103.06 -88.43 -42.67
CA GLN A 315 102.70 -88.70 -41.27
C GLN A 315 101.71 -87.68 -40.68
N GLY A 316 101.56 -86.51 -41.32
CA GLY A 316 100.73 -85.39 -40.85
C GLY A 316 99.38 -85.25 -41.54
N GLN A 317 99.10 -85.99 -42.62
CA GLN A 317 97.84 -85.86 -43.38
C GLN A 317 96.58 -86.01 -42.52
N GLY A 318 96.56 -86.98 -41.60
CA GLY A 318 95.42 -87.16 -40.68
C GLY A 318 95.22 -85.97 -39.74
N PHE A 319 96.30 -85.35 -39.27
CA PHE A 319 96.23 -84.15 -38.43
C PHE A 319 95.83 -82.90 -39.21
N ALA A 320 96.21 -82.79 -40.49
CA ALA A 320 95.81 -81.67 -41.34
C ALA A 320 94.30 -81.64 -41.57
N VAL A 321 93.67 -82.80 -41.79
CA VAL A 321 92.21 -82.92 -41.92
C VAL A 321 91.49 -82.54 -40.63
N ILE A 322 91.99 -82.98 -39.47
CA ILE A 322 91.42 -82.62 -38.17
C ILE A 322 91.52 -81.11 -37.93
N ALA A 323 92.67 -80.50 -38.27
CA ALA A 323 92.88 -79.08 -38.13
C ALA A 323 91.92 -78.25 -39.01
N GLU A 324 91.68 -78.66 -40.26
CA GLU A 324 90.70 -78.01 -41.14
C GLU A 324 89.29 -78.09 -40.55
N GLU A 325 88.86 -79.24 -40.02
CA GLU A 325 87.53 -79.36 -39.41
C GLU A 325 87.38 -78.51 -38.13
N ILE A 326 88.45 -78.36 -37.33
CA ILE A 326 88.44 -77.46 -36.18
C ILE A 326 88.31 -76.01 -36.65
N ALA A 327 89.00 -75.61 -37.73
CA ALA A 327 88.91 -74.26 -38.29
C ALA A 327 87.49 -73.95 -38.80
N VAL A 328 86.89 -74.88 -39.55
CA VAL A 328 85.49 -74.76 -40.02
C VAL A 328 84.52 -74.66 -38.85
N LEU A 329 84.67 -75.50 -37.82
CA LEU A 329 83.82 -75.46 -36.63
C LEU A 329 83.97 -74.14 -35.86
N ALA A 330 85.21 -73.62 -35.74
CA ALA A 330 85.50 -72.35 -35.10
C ALA A 330 84.90 -71.17 -35.88
N SER A 331 84.99 -71.15 -37.21
CA SER A 331 84.33 -70.15 -38.06
C SER A 331 82.81 -70.19 -37.87
N ARG A 332 82.22 -71.39 -37.91
CA ARG A 332 80.76 -71.56 -37.74
C ARG A 332 80.29 -71.14 -36.34
N SER A 333 81.13 -71.32 -35.32
CA SER A 333 80.88 -70.82 -33.97
C SER A 333 80.95 -69.30 -33.91
N GLY A 334 81.88 -68.67 -34.65
CA GLY A 334 81.99 -67.22 -34.78
C GLY A 334 80.75 -66.60 -35.42
N ASP A 335 80.29 -67.17 -36.53
CA ASP A 335 79.08 -66.73 -37.23
C ASP A 335 77.85 -66.83 -36.31
N ALA A 336 77.68 -67.97 -35.62
CA ALA A 336 76.61 -68.15 -34.65
C ALA A 336 76.68 -67.16 -33.48
N THR A 337 77.87 -66.81 -32.99
CA THR A 337 78.01 -65.77 -31.95
C THR A 337 77.65 -64.39 -32.45
N ALA A 338 77.94 -64.05 -33.71
CA ALA A 338 77.58 -62.77 -34.30
C ALA A 338 76.06 -62.61 -34.44
N GLU A 339 75.36 -63.68 -34.84
CA GLU A 339 73.88 -63.68 -34.86
C GLU A 339 73.29 -63.47 -33.45
N ILE A 340 73.85 -64.13 -32.42
CA ILE A 340 73.40 -63.93 -31.03
C ILE A 340 73.69 -62.50 -30.55
N GLU A 341 74.84 -61.92 -30.93
CA GLU A 341 75.19 -60.55 -30.58
C GLU A 341 74.16 -59.54 -31.13
N GLU A 342 73.69 -59.73 -32.36
CA GLU A 342 72.61 -58.92 -32.95
C GLU A 342 71.29 -59.06 -32.17
N VAL A 343 70.89 -60.28 -31.81
CA VAL A 343 69.67 -60.52 -31.01
C VAL A 343 69.77 -59.84 -29.63
N VAL A 344 70.92 -59.95 -28.97
CA VAL A 344 71.16 -59.33 -27.66
C VAL A 344 71.14 -57.81 -27.76
N ALA A 345 71.75 -57.22 -28.80
CA ALA A 345 71.71 -55.79 -29.06
C ALA A 345 70.26 -55.28 -29.26
N ASN A 346 69.43 -56.04 -29.99
CA ASN A 346 68.01 -55.73 -30.14
C ASN A 346 67.26 -55.77 -28.79
N ILE A 347 67.49 -56.79 -27.96
CA ILE A 347 66.91 -56.87 -26.60
C ILE A 347 67.32 -55.66 -25.76
N GLN A 348 68.59 -55.23 -25.82
CA GLN A 348 69.07 -54.06 -25.08
C GLN A 348 68.37 -52.76 -25.53
N ARG A 349 68.19 -52.58 -26.84
CA ARG A 349 67.48 -51.43 -27.39
C ARG A 349 66.01 -51.43 -26.93
N GLU A 350 65.31 -52.54 -27.09
CA GLU A 350 63.90 -52.66 -26.71
C GLU A 350 63.68 -52.48 -25.21
N THR A 351 64.53 -53.07 -24.36
CA THR A 351 64.45 -52.88 -22.91
C THR A 351 64.68 -51.42 -22.50
N SER A 352 65.60 -50.71 -23.15
CA SER A 352 65.81 -49.27 -22.91
C SER A 352 64.59 -48.44 -23.32
N GLU A 353 63.96 -48.76 -24.44
CA GLU A 353 62.74 -48.08 -24.90
C GLU A 353 61.58 -48.31 -23.90
N VAL A 354 61.41 -49.54 -23.40
CA VAL A 354 60.40 -49.87 -22.39
C VAL A 354 60.64 -49.14 -21.07
N VAL A 355 61.89 -49.05 -20.59
CA VAL A 355 62.21 -48.28 -19.36
C VAL A 355 61.80 -46.82 -19.52
N LYS A 356 62.13 -46.19 -20.64
CA LYS A 356 61.76 -44.80 -20.92
C LYS A 356 60.23 -44.61 -20.97
N ALA A 357 59.52 -45.56 -21.57
CA ALA A 357 58.06 -45.54 -21.57
C ALA A 357 57.47 -45.67 -20.16
N MET A 358 58.06 -46.48 -19.30
CA MET A 358 57.64 -46.62 -17.90
C MET A 358 57.90 -45.34 -17.08
N GLU A 359 59.04 -44.67 -17.27
CA GLU A 359 59.34 -43.38 -16.62
C GLU A 359 58.32 -42.30 -17.02
N LEU A 360 57.97 -42.21 -18.30
CA LEU A 360 56.89 -41.34 -18.78
C LEU A 360 55.54 -41.72 -18.17
N GLY A 361 55.24 -43.03 -18.07
CA GLY A 361 54.04 -43.53 -17.43
C GLY A 361 53.92 -43.09 -15.96
N ILE A 362 55.01 -43.14 -15.19
CA ILE A 362 55.01 -42.66 -13.79
C ILE A 362 54.68 -41.15 -13.74
N ALA A 363 55.27 -40.35 -14.63
CA ALA A 363 54.99 -38.91 -14.67
C ALA A 363 53.52 -38.61 -15.00
N GLN A 364 52.93 -39.35 -15.94
CA GLN A 364 51.51 -39.22 -16.29
C GLN A 364 50.59 -39.56 -15.11
N VAL A 365 50.88 -40.66 -14.41
CA VAL A 365 50.09 -41.10 -13.23
C VAL A 365 50.12 -40.05 -12.11
N VAL A 366 51.25 -39.36 -11.91
CA VAL A 366 51.34 -38.26 -10.92
C VAL A 366 50.43 -37.09 -11.29
N GLU A 367 50.41 -36.69 -12.57
CA GLU A 367 49.52 -35.61 -13.03
C GLU A 367 48.04 -36.01 -12.98
N GLU A 368 47.70 -37.25 -13.34
CA GLU A 368 46.33 -37.78 -13.22
C GLU A 368 45.85 -37.78 -11.77
N THR A 369 46.72 -38.13 -10.82
CA THR A 369 46.41 -38.08 -9.37
C THR A 369 45.99 -36.67 -8.96
N ARG A 370 46.70 -35.64 -9.46
CA ARG A 370 46.39 -34.23 -9.17
C ARG A 370 45.00 -33.83 -9.71
N LEU A 371 44.70 -34.17 -10.97
CA LEU A 371 43.41 -33.86 -11.59
C LEU A 371 42.22 -34.54 -10.89
N ILE A 372 42.42 -35.78 -10.43
CA ILE A 372 41.40 -36.51 -9.69
C ILE A 372 41.16 -35.88 -8.32
N GLN A 373 42.21 -35.38 -7.67
CA GLN A 373 42.08 -34.67 -6.40
C GLN A 373 41.34 -33.34 -6.54
N ASP A 374 41.60 -32.58 -7.62
CA ASP A 374 40.83 -31.38 -7.96
C ASP A 374 39.33 -31.74 -8.18
N THR A 375 39.07 -32.86 -8.87
CA THR A 375 37.70 -33.34 -9.10
C THR A 375 37.01 -33.75 -7.80
N LYS A 376 37.73 -34.39 -6.86
CA LYS A 376 37.22 -34.70 -5.52
C LYS A 376 36.80 -33.43 -4.77
N GLN A 377 37.60 -32.38 -4.85
CA GLN A 377 37.26 -31.10 -4.23
C GLN A 377 35.98 -30.51 -4.82
N ASN A 378 35.85 -30.47 -6.15
CA ASN A 378 34.64 -29.96 -6.81
C ASN A 378 33.38 -30.74 -6.40
N LEU A 379 33.47 -32.06 -6.24
CA LEU A 379 32.34 -32.87 -5.75
C LEU A 379 31.99 -32.56 -4.30
N ASN A 380 32.98 -32.31 -3.44
CA ASN A 380 32.73 -31.88 -2.06
C ASN A 380 32.07 -30.50 -1.99
N GLU A 381 32.44 -29.57 -2.87
CA GLU A 381 31.75 -28.27 -2.98
C GLU A 381 30.28 -28.44 -3.39
N ILE A 382 29.97 -29.39 -4.28
CA ILE A 382 28.58 -29.72 -4.65
C ILE A 382 27.81 -30.28 -3.45
N LEU A 383 28.44 -31.11 -2.61
CA LEU A 383 27.82 -31.63 -1.38
C LEU A 383 27.49 -30.50 -0.39
N ASP A 384 28.41 -29.55 -0.21
CA ASP A 384 28.20 -28.40 0.66
C ASP A 384 27.06 -27.50 0.14
N VAL A 385 27.07 -27.15 -1.14
CA VAL A 385 25.99 -26.39 -1.78
C VAL A 385 24.65 -27.10 -1.65
N SER A 386 24.62 -28.43 -1.76
CA SER A 386 23.39 -29.21 -1.59
C SER A 386 22.84 -29.08 -0.17
N ASN A 387 23.69 -29.16 0.86
CA ASN A 387 23.27 -28.96 2.25
C ASN A 387 22.75 -27.54 2.51
N GLN A 388 23.38 -26.52 1.91
CA GLN A 388 22.90 -25.14 2.02
C GLN A 388 21.52 -24.96 1.38
N ILE A 389 21.28 -25.58 0.22
CA ILE A 389 19.96 -25.53 -0.44
C ILE A 389 18.90 -26.23 0.41
N ASP A 390 19.21 -27.34 1.06
CA ASP A 390 18.26 -28.03 1.95
C ASP A 390 17.80 -27.11 3.11
N GLY A 391 18.73 -26.38 3.74
CA GLY A 391 18.39 -25.39 4.77
C GLY A 391 17.52 -24.23 4.25
N LEU A 392 17.75 -23.79 3.01
CA LEU A 392 16.90 -22.79 2.36
C LEU A 392 15.49 -23.33 2.08
N VAL A 393 15.38 -24.58 1.64
CA VAL A 393 14.08 -25.22 1.38
C VAL A 393 13.28 -25.39 2.67
N GLU A 394 13.92 -25.74 3.78
CA GLU A 394 13.28 -25.78 5.10
C GLU A 394 12.73 -24.41 5.51
N SER A 395 13.53 -23.36 5.34
CA SER A 395 13.13 -21.98 5.65
C SER A 395 11.94 -21.51 4.80
N ILE A 396 11.96 -21.79 3.49
CA ILE A 396 10.84 -21.49 2.58
C ILE A 396 9.58 -22.28 2.98
N SER A 397 9.74 -23.54 3.37
CA SER A 397 8.63 -24.38 3.82
C SER A 397 7.99 -23.83 5.10
N ALA A 398 8.80 -23.40 6.07
CA ALA A 398 8.31 -22.75 7.28
C ALA A 398 7.57 -21.43 6.97
N ALA A 399 8.17 -20.58 6.12
CA ALA A 399 7.57 -19.30 5.71
C ALA A 399 6.23 -19.49 4.99
N THR A 400 6.14 -20.47 4.08
CA THR A 400 4.88 -20.76 3.37
C THR A 400 3.78 -21.26 4.30
N VAL A 401 4.09 -22.06 5.33
CA VAL A 401 3.12 -22.44 6.37
C VAL A 401 2.56 -21.23 7.10
N ILE A 402 3.43 -20.30 7.51
CA ILE A 402 3.03 -19.05 8.19
C ILE A 402 2.18 -18.17 7.26
N GLN A 403 2.57 -18.02 6.00
CA GLN A 403 1.81 -17.24 5.01
C GLN A 403 0.42 -17.83 4.75
N VAL A 404 0.26 -19.16 4.68
CA VAL A 404 -1.06 -19.79 4.57
C VAL A 404 -1.94 -19.46 5.78
N LYS A 405 -1.37 -19.52 7.00
CA LYS A 405 -2.10 -19.16 8.22
C LYS A 405 -2.55 -17.69 8.20
N THR A 406 -1.64 -16.80 7.82
CA THR A 406 -1.89 -15.35 7.74
C THR A 406 -2.96 -15.03 6.68
N SER A 407 -2.86 -15.63 5.48
CA SER A 407 -3.87 -15.47 4.42
C SER A 407 -5.27 -15.92 4.88
N LYS A 408 -5.37 -17.01 5.65
CA LYS A 408 -6.64 -17.43 6.25
C LYS A 408 -7.18 -16.42 7.27
N GLN A 409 -6.31 -15.89 8.14
CA GLN A 409 -6.70 -14.86 9.11
C GLN A 409 -7.20 -13.59 8.43
N VAL A 410 -6.50 -13.11 7.40
CA VAL A 410 -6.93 -11.95 6.60
C VAL A 410 -8.27 -12.22 5.91
N THR A 411 -8.45 -13.42 5.33
CA THR A 411 -9.74 -13.79 4.71
C THR A 411 -10.89 -13.75 5.72
N ASN A 412 -10.67 -14.24 6.95
CA ASN A 412 -11.69 -14.24 8.00
C ASN A 412 -12.00 -12.81 8.46
N LEU A 413 -10.97 -11.99 8.70
CA LEU A 413 -11.15 -10.59 9.10
C LEU A 413 -11.93 -9.79 8.05
N ILE A 414 -11.64 -9.99 6.77
CA ILE A 414 -12.37 -9.31 5.69
C ILE A 414 -13.82 -9.78 5.63
N LYS A 415 -14.10 -11.06 5.91
CA LYS A 415 -15.47 -11.58 5.99
C LYS A 415 -16.25 -11.04 7.19
N GLU A 416 -15.58 -10.62 8.27
CA GLU A 416 -16.22 -9.95 9.41
C GLU A 416 -16.51 -8.47 9.13
N LEU A 417 -15.79 -7.86 8.18
CA LEU A 417 -15.99 -6.47 7.74
C LEU A 417 -17.04 -6.32 6.62
N SER A 418 -17.33 -7.42 5.92
CA SER A 418 -18.40 -7.57 4.93
C SER A 418 -19.71 -7.92 5.62
#